data_AF-A0A8S3YSK6-F1
#
_entry.id   AF-A0A8S3YSK6-F1
#
_cell.length_a   1.000
_cell.length_b   1.000
_cell.length_c   1.000
_cell.angle_alpha   90.00
_cell.angle_beta   90.00
_cell.angle_gamma   90.00
#
_symmetry.space_group_name_H-M   'P 1'
#
loop_
_entity.id
_entity.type
_entity.pdbx_description
1 polymer ?
#
loop_
_entity_poly.entity_id
_entity_poly.type
_entity_poly.pdbx_seq_one_letter_code
_entity_poly.pdbx_strand_id
1 'polypeptide(L)'
;CYGTSTGFNIAGDSNARYRKYRDTYTNCTYVVGNLEILFLDDEEANYDMSFLSQIREVTGYVLLAGNYVDYIPLTSLQIIRGTTLYHHNKTGHMFSLFITLNYDDNILGGERGLKELRFTSLSEILNGKVFLQNNNMLCFDDTINWTDINPSSNPPVIINDTPKRQCGECHESCYNPITNHRHCWGEGPNMCQKLSYGVVCHDNCGGNRCYGSLPYQCCHQECAGGCTGPKKTDCFACKAFKDEDGCVSYCPKDVIYDKNLMMNKKNPDVKYTFGSLCVKECPDFLLQDGSSCVRQCSEGRHSKDRLCIPCNGPCPKKCNGTDPPHFLNSKNIKDFEGCTSVEGNMRILSSSFN
;
A
#
# COMPACT_ATOMS: atom_id res chain seq x y z
N CYS A 1 -3.25 5.25 8.57
CA CYS A 1 -2.07 5.02 9.43
C CYS A 1 -0.81 5.03 8.57
N TYR A 2 0.37 5.08 9.18
CA TYR A 2 1.64 4.92 8.48
C TYR A 2 2.11 3.47 8.54
N GLY A 3 2.62 2.99 7.42
CA GLY A 3 3.30 1.71 7.31
C GLY A 3 4.76 1.79 7.76
N THR A 4 5.49 0.70 7.52
CA THR A 4 6.92 0.58 7.82
C THR A 4 7.74 0.43 6.55
N SER A 5 9.06 0.50 6.67
CA SER A 5 10.01 0.30 5.57
C SER A 5 11.28 -0.39 6.06
N THR A 6 11.11 -1.31 6.99
CA THR A 6 12.21 -2.00 7.66
C THR A 6 12.69 -3.24 6.89
N GLY A 7 11.87 -3.75 5.95
CA GLY A 7 12.16 -5.03 5.30
C GLY A 7 12.35 -6.12 6.36
N PHE A 8 13.41 -6.91 6.27
CA PHE A 8 13.72 -7.96 7.26
C PHE A 8 14.50 -7.47 8.49
N ASN A 9 14.75 -6.17 8.63
CA ASN A 9 15.44 -5.62 9.80
C ASN A 9 14.45 -5.42 10.96
N ILE A 10 14.30 -6.44 11.81
CA ILE A 10 13.39 -6.44 12.96
C ILE A 10 14.08 -6.15 14.28
N ALA A 11 13.32 -5.60 15.23
CA ALA A 11 13.74 -5.34 16.59
C ALA A 11 12.64 -5.73 17.58
N GLY A 12 13.05 -6.11 18.80
CA GLY A 12 12.15 -6.62 19.85
C GLY A 12 11.78 -8.09 19.64
N ASP A 13 11.25 -8.73 20.68
CA ASP A 13 10.68 -10.09 20.60
C ASP A 13 9.33 -10.11 19.86
N SER A 14 8.78 -11.31 19.61
CA SER A 14 7.52 -11.50 18.89
C SER A 14 6.34 -10.76 19.56
N ASN A 15 6.27 -10.75 20.89
CA ASN A 15 5.21 -10.08 21.64
C ASN A 15 5.33 -8.54 21.59
N ALA A 16 6.55 -8.00 21.54
CA ALA A 16 6.80 -6.59 21.30
C ALA A 16 6.43 -6.18 19.87
N ARG A 17 6.77 -7.00 18.87
CA ARG A 17 6.37 -6.79 17.47
C ARG A 17 4.85 -6.80 17.31
N TYR A 18 4.17 -7.81 17.88
CA TYR A 18 2.71 -7.89 17.87
C TYR A 18 2.05 -6.64 18.46
N ARG A 19 2.48 -6.18 19.64
CA ARG A 19 1.96 -4.96 20.27
C ARG A 19 2.14 -3.75 19.36
N LYS A 20 3.32 -3.59 18.76
CA LYS A 20 3.59 -2.51 17.80
C LYS A 20 2.65 -2.56 16.60
N TYR A 21 2.43 -3.74 16.01
CA TYR A 21 1.50 -3.90 14.87
C TYR A 21 0.07 -3.56 15.27
N ARG A 22 -0.41 -4.09 16.39
CA ARG A 22 -1.74 -3.80 16.92
C ARG A 22 -1.92 -2.29 17.14
N ASP A 23 -1.01 -1.64 17.84
CA ASP A 23 -1.12 -0.22 18.17
C ASP A 23 -1.03 0.66 16.91
N THR A 24 -0.30 0.22 15.87
CA THR A 24 -0.16 0.96 14.60
C THR A 24 -1.37 0.82 13.69
N TYR A 25 -1.94 -0.39 13.61
CA TYR A 25 -2.93 -0.75 12.58
C TYR A 25 -4.36 -0.86 13.10
N THR A 26 -4.60 -0.78 14.41
CA THR A 26 -5.97 -0.72 14.97
C THR A 26 -6.73 0.47 14.38
N ASN A 27 -7.97 0.20 13.90
CA ASN A 27 -8.84 1.16 13.20
C ASN A 27 -8.23 1.78 11.92
N CYS A 28 -7.19 1.16 11.36
CA CYS A 28 -6.58 1.64 10.12
C CYS A 28 -7.27 1.02 8.89
N THR A 29 -7.75 1.87 7.99
CA THR A 29 -8.30 1.43 6.69
C THR A 29 -7.37 1.73 5.51
N TYR A 30 -6.39 2.61 5.70
CA TYR A 30 -5.52 3.14 4.65
C TYR A 30 -4.09 3.26 5.18
N VAL A 31 -3.18 2.46 4.61
CA VAL A 31 -1.77 2.39 5.00
C VAL A 31 -0.93 3.24 4.04
N VAL A 32 -0.36 4.33 4.56
CA VAL A 32 0.62 5.16 3.85
C VAL A 32 2.00 4.51 3.98
N GLY A 33 2.51 3.95 2.89
CA GLY A 33 3.76 3.18 2.87
C GLY A 33 3.48 1.69 2.78
N ASN A 34 4.34 0.87 3.40
CA ASN A 34 4.28 -0.58 3.28
C ASN A 34 3.63 -1.22 4.50
N LEU A 35 2.90 -2.31 4.29
CA LEU A 35 2.39 -3.16 5.37
C LEU A 35 3.37 -4.33 5.55
N GLU A 36 4.16 -4.31 6.62
CA GLU A 36 5.10 -5.37 6.96
C GLU A 36 4.65 -6.07 8.25
N ILE A 37 4.23 -7.33 8.16
CA ILE A 37 3.87 -8.19 9.30
C ILE A 37 4.87 -9.33 9.35
N LEU A 38 5.79 -9.27 10.32
CA LEU A 38 7.01 -10.06 10.30
C LEU A 38 7.24 -10.77 11.64
N PHE A 39 7.69 -12.02 11.56
CA PHE A 39 8.22 -12.79 12.69
C PHE A 39 7.26 -12.79 13.88
N LEU A 40 6.01 -13.19 13.65
CA LEU A 40 5.09 -13.54 14.73
C LEU A 40 5.18 -15.05 14.93
N ASP A 41 6.32 -15.47 15.49
CA ASP A 41 6.88 -16.82 15.49
C ASP A 41 7.01 -17.44 16.90
N ASP A 42 6.41 -16.82 17.92
CA ASP A 42 6.33 -17.37 19.27
C ASP A 42 5.36 -18.58 19.30
N GLU A 43 5.91 -19.77 19.52
CA GLU A 43 5.19 -21.05 19.49
C GLU A 43 4.12 -21.20 20.58
N GLU A 44 4.25 -20.45 21.68
CA GLU A 44 3.31 -20.47 22.79
C GLU A 44 2.21 -19.39 22.65
N ALA A 45 2.39 -18.45 21.72
CA ALA A 45 1.49 -17.33 21.55
C ALA A 45 0.35 -17.62 20.56
N ASN A 46 -0.84 -17.11 20.88
CA ASN A 46 -1.97 -17.04 19.97
C ASN A 46 -2.31 -15.57 19.68
N TYR A 47 -1.81 -15.05 18.56
CA TYR A 47 -1.97 -13.65 18.18
C TYR A 47 -3.32 -13.38 17.51
N ASP A 48 -4.17 -12.58 18.17
CA ASP A 48 -5.36 -12.03 17.51
C ASP A 48 -4.96 -10.88 16.57
N MET A 49 -5.02 -11.13 15.26
CA MET A 49 -4.73 -10.15 14.22
C MET A 49 -5.97 -9.46 13.65
N SER A 50 -7.13 -9.57 14.29
CA SER A 50 -8.40 -8.99 13.82
C SER A 50 -8.34 -7.50 13.50
N PHE A 51 -7.42 -6.76 14.13
CA PHE A 51 -7.17 -5.33 13.88
C PHE A 51 -6.73 -5.04 12.42
N LEU A 52 -6.24 -6.04 11.67
CA LEU A 52 -5.86 -5.89 10.26
C LEU A 52 -7.07 -5.98 9.30
N SER A 53 -8.21 -6.51 9.76
CA SER A 53 -9.38 -6.80 8.91
C SER A 53 -10.03 -5.59 8.26
N GLN A 54 -9.76 -4.39 8.76
CA GLN A 54 -10.31 -3.14 8.23
C GLN A 54 -9.42 -2.48 7.18
N ILE A 55 -8.18 -2.94 6.99
CA ILE A 55 -7.26 -2.38 6.00
C ILE A 55 -7.84 -2.63 4.61
N ARG A 56 -8.10 -1.56 3.87
CA ARG A 56 -8.64 -1.60 2.50
C ARG A 56 -7.60 -1.28 1.44
N GLU A 57 -6.59 -0.49 1.79
CA GLU A 57 -5.64 0.02 0.81
C GLU A 57 -4.25 0.17 1.41
N VAL A 58 -3.26 -0.32 0.67
CA VAL A 58 -1.83 -0.17 0.97
C VAL A 58 -1.17 0.55 -0.20
N THR A 59 -0.56 1.70 0.05
CA THR A 59 0.04 2.49 -1.04
C THR A 59 1.36 1.89 -1.54
N GLY A 60 2.15 1.31 -0.64
CA GLY A 60 3.42 0.65 -0.96
C GLY A 60 3.24 -0.83 -1.30
N TYR A 61 4.07 -1.67 -0.69
CA TYR A 61 3.97 -3.13 -0.79
C TYR A 61 3.42 -3.76 0.50
N VAL A 62 3.05 -5.03 0.41
CA VAL A 62 2.68 -5.91 1.52
C VAL A 62 3.74 -7.00 1.65
N LEU A 63 4.35 -7.11 2.84
CA LEU A 63 5.36 -8.12 3.17
C LEU A 63 4.89 -8.92 4.39
N LEU A 64 4.67 -10.21 4.18
CA LEU A 64 4.22 -11.15 5.21
C LEU A 64 5.26 -12.25 5.35
N ALA A 65 6.05 -12.24 6.43
CA ALA A 65 7.12 -13.20 6.58
C ALA A 65 7.34 -13.72 7.99
N GLY A 66 7.61 -15.01 8.15
CA GLY A 66 7.93 -15.59 9.47
C GLY A 66 6.76 -15.62 10.45
N ASN A 67 5.52 -15.68 9.99
CA ASN A 67 4.36 -15.68 10.88
C ASN A 67 3.80 -17.09 11.07
N TYR A 68 3.68 -17.54 12.32
CA TYR A 68 3.21 -18.88 12.70
C TYR A 68 1.71 -18.87 13.01
N VAL A 69 0.91 -18.39 12.06
CA VAL A 69 -0.56 -18.26 12.18
C VAL A 69 -1.27 -18.85 10.99
N ASP A 70 -2.48 -19.34 11.19
CA ASP A 70 -3.28 -19.99 10.14
C ASP A 70 -3.66 -19.04 8.99
N TYR A 71 -3.90 -17.77 9.29
CA TYR A 71 -4.20 -16.72 8.32
C TYR A 71 -3.91 -15.33 8.90
N ILE A 72 -3.65 -14.37 8.01
CA ILE A 72 -3.52 -12.95 8.35
C ILE A 72 -4.76 -12.24 7.78
N PRO A 73 -5.67 -11.72 8.61
CA PRO A 73 -7.01 -11.34 8.19
C PRO A 73 -7.01 -10.00 7.43
N LEU A 74 -6.55 -9.99 6.18
CA LEU A 74 -6.62 -8.84 5.26
C LEU A 74 -7.85 -8.96 4.35
N THR A 75 -8.99 -9.38 4.91
CA THR A 75 -10.22 -9.69 4.15
C THR A 75 -10.83 -8.47 3.47
N SER A 76 -10.59 -7.25 3.98
CA SER A 76 -11.07 -6.00 3.37
C SER A 76 -10.06 -5.36 2.42
N LEU A 77 -8.85 -5.91 2.26
CA LEU A 77 -7.83 -5.33 1.40
C LEU A 77 -8.31 -5.37 -0.05
N GLN A 78 -8.51 -4.21 -0.67
CA GLN A 78 -9.04 -4.06 -2.02
C GLN A 78 -7.94 -3.86 -3.06
N ILE A 79 -6.93 -3.06 -2.70
CA ILE A 79 -5.90 -2.61 -3.63
C ILE A 79 -4.53 -2.48 -2.97
N ILE A 80 -3.50 -2.93 -3.69
CA ILE A 80 -2.09 -2.65 -3.40
C ILE A 80 -1.54 -1.79 -4.54
N ARG A 81 -1.13 -0.56 -4.24
CA ARG A 81 -0.71 0.37 -5.31
C ARG A 81 0.71 0.13 -5.80
N GLY A 82 1.62 -0.35 -4.94
CA GLY A 82 3.01 -0.54 -5.32
C GLY A 82 3.74 0.75 -5.69
N THR A 83 3.46 1.87 -4.99
CA THR A 83 4.25 3.11 -5.14
C THR A 83 5.69 2.93 -4.68
N THR A 84 5.89 1.99 -3.75
CA THR A 84 7.17 1.43 -3.32
C THR A 84 7.08 -0.08 -3.45
N LEU A 85 8.17 -0.73 -3.81
CA LEU A 85 8.22 -2.17 -4.05
C LEU A 85 9.32 -2.82 -3.20
N TYR A 86 9.08 -4.06 -2.77
CA TYR A 86 10.09 -4.87 -2.10
C TYR A 86 11.07 -5.44 -3.13
N HIS A 87 12.35 -5.09 -2.99
CA HIS A 87 13.41 -5.58 -3.86
C HIS A 87 14.02 -6.85 -3.28
N HIS A 88 13.82 -7.97 -3.96
CA HIS A 88 14.43 -9.24 -3.56
C HIS A 88 15.70 -9.50 -4.38
N ASN A 89 16.84 -9.26 -3.74
CA ASN A 89 18.17 -9.27 -4.37
C ASN A 89 18.47 -10.54 -5.16
N LYS A 90 17.99 -11.72 -4.73
CA LYS A 90 18.27 -12.99 -5.41
C LYS A 90 17.54 -13.14 -6.74
N THR A 91 16.33 -12.60 -6.85
CA THR A 91 15.50 -12.71 -8.06
C THR A 91 15.66 -11.52 -9.02
N GLY A 92 16.17 -10.38 -8.54
CA GLY A 92 16.24 -9.14 -9.33
C GLY A 92 14.88 -8.52 -9.67
N HIS A 93 13.80 -9.07 -9.11
CA HIS A 93 12.43 -8.59 -9.31
C HIS A 93 11.99 -7.68 -8.16
N MET A 94 11.01 -6.83 -8.47
CA MET A 94 10.35 -5.94 -7.52
C MET A 94 8.92 -6.41 -7.25
N PHE A 95 8.55 -6.48 -5.98
CA PHE A 95 7.31 -7.09 -5.53
C PHE A 95 6.42 -6.12 -4.77
N SER A 96 5.12 -6.19 -5.03
CA SER A 96 4.09 -5.46 -4.27
C SER A 96 3.40 -6.35 -3.24
N LEU A 97 3.44 -7.66 -3.43
CA LEU A 97 3.02 -8.65 -2.44
C LEU A 97 4.11 -9.72 -2.33
N PHE A 98 4.69 -9.86 -1.14
CA PHE A 98 5.77 -10.79 -0.87
C PHE A 98 5.44 -11.60 0.39
N ILE A 99 5.23 -12.91 0.22
CA ILE A 99 4.76 -13.81 1.28
C ILE A 99 5.74 -14.96 1.40
N THR A 100 6.48 -15.04 2.51
CA THR A 100 7.51 -16.07 2.65
C THR A 100 7.74 -16.58 4.06
N LEU A 101 8.25 -17.80 4.21
CA LEU A 101 8.71 -18.36 5.49
C LEU A 101 7.61 -18.39 6.57
N ASN A 102 6.32 -18.48 6.19
CA ASN A 102 5.23 -18.50 7.17
C ASN A 102 4.90 -19.94 7.58
N TYR A 103 5.88 -20.66 8.11
CA TYR A 103 5.73 -22.02 8.63
C TYR A 103 6.80 -22.32 9.69
N ASP A 104 6.47 -23.22 10.61
CA ASP A 104 7.38 -23.72 11.65
C ASP A 104 8.12 -24.95 11.12
N ASP A 105 9.45 -24.83 10.93
CA ASP A 105 10.31 -25.89 10.40
C ASP A 105 10.78 -26.88 11.49
N ASN A 106 10.54 -26.57 12.77
CA ASN A 106 11.03 -27.38 13.89
C ASN A 106 10.08 -28.53 14.27
N ILE A 107 8.83 -28.50 13.81
CA ILE A 107 7.82 -29.51 14.17
C ILE A 107 7.80 -30.62 13.13
N LEU A 108 8.22 -31.83 13.54
CA LEU A 108 7.99 -33.08 12.82
C LEU A 108 6.47 -33.28 12.63
N GLY A 109 5.97 -32.99 11.43
CA GLY A 109 4.53 -33.02 11.10
C GLY A 109 3.95 -31.67 10.65
N GLY A 110 4.69 -30.57 10.83
CA GLY A 110 4.50 -29.30 10.10
C GLY A 110 3.14 -28.62 10.23
N GLU A 111 2.33 -28.84 11.27
CA GLU A 111 0.94 -28.33 11.29
C GLU A 111 0.78 -26.81 11.50
N ARG A 112 1.86 -26.11 11.90
CA ARG A 112 1.83 -24.69 12.24
C ARG A 112 2.42 -23.83 11.12
N GLY A 113 1.61 -22.92 10.59
CA GLY A 113 1.99 -22.03 9.50
C GLY A 113 0.76 -21.47 8.79
N LEU A 114 1.01 -20.57 7.83
CA LEU A 114 -0.02 -19.94 7.02
C LEU A 114 -0.74 -20.99 6.16
N LYS A 115 -2.04 -21.17 6.41
CA LYS A 115 -2.91 -22.14 5.72
C LYS A 115 -3.67 -21.51 4.56
N GLU A 116 -4.11 -20.26 4.72
CA GLU A 116 -4.93 -19.57 3.72
C GLU A 116 -4.60 -18.07 3.69
N LEU A 117 -4.66 -17.44 2.50
CA LEU A 117 -4.47 -15.99 2.38
C LEU A 117 -5.69 -15.19 2.82
N ARG A 118 -6.90 -15.63 2.43
CA ARG A 118 -8.18 -14.95 2.76
C ARG A 118 -8.29 -13.49 2.30
N PHE A 119 -7.63 -13.09 1.21
CA PHE A 119 -7.74 -11.73 0.65
C PHE A 119 -8.99 -11.57 -0.21
N THR A 120 -10.17 -11.85 0.35
CA THR A 120 -11.44 -11.96 -0.40
C THR A 120 -11.89 -10.68 -1.10
N SER A 121 -11.39 -9.52 -0.69
CA SER A 121 -11.65 -8.24 -1.36
C SER A 121 -10.55 -7.80 -2.32
N LEU A 122 -9.41 -8.49 -2.38
CA LEU A 122 -8.26 -8.04 -3.17
C LEU A 122 -8.54 -8.30 -4.64
N SER A 123 -8.62 -7.21 -5.42
CA SER A 123 -8.96 -7.30 -6.83
C SER A 123 -8.08 -6.44 -7.72
N GLU A 124 -7.13 -5.67 -7.16
CA GLU A 124 -6.21 -4.85 -7.95
C GLU A 124 -4.81 -4.75 -7.32
N ILE A 125 -3.79 -4.99 -8.14
CA ILE A 125 -2.39 -4.64 -7.89
C ILE A 125 -1.92 -3.77 -9.05
N LEU A 126 -1.64 -2.49 -8.77
CA LEU A 126 -1.33 -1.53 -9.84
C LEU A 126 0.11 -1.64 -10.35
N ASN A 127 1.04 -2.07 -9.50
CA ASN A 127 2.46 -2.17 -9.82
C ASN A 127 3.12 -3.25 -8.97
N GLY A 128 4.22 -3.82 -9.46
CA GLY A 128 4.97 -4.88 -8.79
C GLY A 128 4.42 -6.28 -9.01
N LYS A 129 5.29 -7.29 -8.83
CA LYS A 129 4.93 -8.71 -8.90
C LYS A 129 4.41 -9.24 -7.56
N VAL A 130 3.76 -10.40 -7.63
CA VAL A 130 3.45 -11.21 -6.45
C VAL A 130 4.49 -12.33 -6.29
N PHE A 131 4.95 -12.59 -5.07
CA PHE A 131 5.90 -13.65 -4.75
C PHE A 131 5.43 -14.46 -3.55
N LEU A 132 5.31 -15.78 -3.74
CA LEU A 132 5.01 -16.75 -2.69
C LEU A 132 6.16 -17.77 -2.66
N GLN A 133 6.79 -17.94 -1.49
CA GLN A 133 7.88 -18.89 -1.32
C GLN A 133 8.01 -19.39 0.11
N ASN A 134 8.26 -20.68 0.30
CA ASN A 134 8.38 -21.33 1.59
C ASN A 134 7.18 -21.07 2.51
N ASN A 135 5.96 -21.31 2.02
CA ASN A 135 4.72 -21.35 2.80
C ASN A 135 4.14 -22.77 2.76
N ASN A 136 4.81 -23.72 3.41
CA ASN A 136 4.58 -25.16 3.23
C ASN A 136 3.14 -25.62 3.57
N MET A 137 2.41 -24.82 4.35
CA MET A 137 1.05 -25.11 4.80
C MET A 137 -0.04 -24.42 3.98
N LEU A 138 0.35 -23.56 3.04
CA LEU A 138 -0.56 -22.71 2.29
C LEU A 138 -1.34 -23.52 1.26
N CYS A 139 -2.64 -23.30 1.23
CA CYS A 139 -3.58 -23.83 0.26
C CYS A 139 -4.17 -22.71 -0.61
N PHE A 140 -4.73 -23.11 -1.74
CA PHE A 140 -5.52 -22.28 -2.68
C PHE A 140 -4.73 -21.20 -3.45
N ASP A 141 -3.42 -21.09 -3.25
CA ASP A 141 -2.52 -20.14 -3.93
C ASP A 141 -2.55 -20.27 -5.46
N ASP A 142 -2.79 -21.48 -5.96
CA ASP A 142 -2.92 -21.85 -7.36
C ASP A 142 -4.34 -21.76 -7.93
N THR A 143 -5.35 -21.66 -7.07
CA THR A 143 -6.75 -21.50 -7.51
C THR A 143 -7.08 -20.05 -7.86
N ILE A 144 -6.27 -19.10 -7.42
CA ILE A 144 -6.47 -17.66 -7.65
C ILE A 144 -6.08 -17.30 -9.08
N ASN A 145 -6.97 -16.59 -9.78
CA ASN A 145 -6.66 -15.97 -11.06
C ASN A 145 -5.86 -14.68 -10.82
N TRP A 146 -4.54 -14.81 -10.78
CA TRP A 146 -3.62 -13.68 -10.56
C TRP A 146 -3.57 -12.69 -11.73
N THR A 147 -3.90 -13.12 -12.95
CA THR A 147 -3.99 -12.24 -14.12
C THR A 147 -5.17 -11.27 -13.99
N ASP A 148 -6.25 -11.67 -13.32
CA ASP A 148 -7.37 -10.77 -12.99
C ASP A 148 -6.92 -9.66 -12.02
N ILE A 149 -6.05 -9.98 -11.05
CA ILE A 149 -5.63 -9.03 -10.00
C ILE A 149 -4.48 -8.13 -10.45
N ASN A 150 -3.51 -8.69 -11.18
CA ASN A 150 -2.28 -7.99 -11.60
C ASN A 150 -2.06 -8.09 -13.13
N PRO A 151 -2.99 -7.55 -13.94
CA PRO A 151 -2.95 -7.69 -15.40
C PRO A 151 -1.76 -6.98 -16.05
N SER A 152 -1.12 -6.04 -15.34
CA SER A 152 0.00 -5.25 -15.86
C SER A 152 1.37 -5.92 -15.70
N SER A 153 1.43 -7.10 -15.07
CA SER A 153 2.68 -7.82 -14.80
C SER A 153 2.71 -9.19 -15.49
N ASN A 154 3.85 -9.53 -16.10
CA ASN A 154 4.08 -10.83 -16.72
C ASN A 154 5.40 -11.46 -16.25
N PRO A 155 5.41 -12.63 -15.57
CA PRO A 155 4.24 -13.28 -14.98
C PRO A 155 3.64 -12.41 -13.84
N PRO A 156 2.33 -12.55 -13.54
CA PRO A 156 1.66 -11.78 -12.48
C PRO A 156 2.07 -12.24 -11.07
N VAL A 157 2.38 -13.52 -10.92
CA VAL A 157 2.81 -14.17 -9.69
C VAL A 157 3.98 -15.11 -9.95
N ILE A 158 4.86 -15.28 -8.96
CA ILE A 158 5.91 -16.29 -8.91
C ILE A 158 5.68 -17.11 -7.63
N ILE A 159 5.44 -18.42 -7.78
CA ILE A 159 5.14 -19.34 -6.68
C ILE A 159 6.24 -20.40 -6.62
N ASN A 160 6.97 -20.45 -5.51
CA ASN A 160 8.08 -21.36 -5.23
C ASN A 160 7.84 -22.13 -3.91
N ASP A 161 6.64 -22.70 -3.74
CA ASP A 161 6.25 -23.50 -2.58
C ASP A 161 6.33 -24.99 -2.93
N THR A 162 7.36 -25.69 -2.42
CA THR A 162 7.56 -27.13 -2.62
C THR A 162 8.00 -27.81 -1.32
N PRO A 163 7.40 -28.95 -0.92
CA PRO A 163 6.25 -29.63 -1.54
C PRO A 163 4.91 -28.94 -1.25
N LYS A 164 3.96 -29.02 -2.18
CA LYS A 164 2.59 -28.56 -1.94
C LYS A 164 1.85 -29.55 -1.04
N ARG A 165 1.20 -29.03 0.01
CA ARG A 165 0.27 -29.80 0.84
C ARG A 165 -0.93 -30.26 0.01
N GLN A 166 -1.49 -31.43 0.34
CA GLN A 166 -2.77 -31.85 -0.21
C GLN A 166 -3.89 -31.02 0.44
N CYS A 167 -4.54 -30.19 -0.37
CA CYS A 167 -5.61 -29.27 0.04
C CYS A 167 -6.97 -29.75 -0.46
N GLY A 168 -8.05 -29.29 0.17
CA GLY A 168 -9.41 -29.45 -0.35
C GLY A 168 -9.64 -28.64 -1.62
N GLU A 169 -10.75 -28.91 -2.30
CA GLU A 169 -11.19 -28.08 -3.43
C GLU A 169 -11.90 -26.81 -2.96
N CYS A 170 -11.88 -25.78 -3.80
CA CYS A 170 -12.77 -24.62 -3.62
C CYS A 170 -14.24 -25.07 -3.54
N HIS A 171 -15.01 -24.39 -2.71
CA HIS A 171 -16.45 -24.62 -2.57
C HIS A 171 -17.18 -24.49 -3.93
N GLU A 172 -18.21 -25.30 -4.15
CA GLU A 172 -18.91 -25.40 -5.44
C GLU A 172 -19.49 -24.06 -5.93
N SER A 173 -19.90 -23.20 -4.99
CA SER A 173 -20.41 -21.85 -5.28
C SER A 173 -19.38 -20.92 -5.91
N CYS A 174 -18.08 -21.25 -5.85
CA CYS A 174 -17.02 -20.46 -6.45
C CYS A 174 -16.79 -20.78 -7.93
N TYR A 175 -17.59 -21.67 -8.52
CA TYR A 175 -17.52 -22.00 -9.93
C TYR A 175 -17.91 -20.81 -10.81
N ASN A 176 -17.03 -20.46 -11.75
CA ASN A 176 -17.30 -19.45 -12.76
C ASN A 176 -17.52 -20.14 -14.13
N PRO A 177 -18.69 -19.98 -14.77
CA PRO A 177 -19.01 -20.66 -16.02
C PRO A 177 -18.22 -20.15 -17.22
N ILE A 178 -17.64 -18.95 -17.14
CA ILE A 178 -16.85 -18.34 -18.22
C ILE A 178 -15.43 -18.90 -18.20
N THR A 179 -14.81 -19.00 -17.02
CA THR A 179 -13.46 -19.57 -16.90
C THR A 179 -13.48 -21.10 -16.82
N ASN A 180 -14.63 -21.72 -16.53
CA ASN A 180 -14.78 -23.16 -16.26
C ASN A 180 -13.89 -23.64 -15.10
N HIS A 181 -13.62 -22.78 -14.13
CA HIS A 181 -12.80 -23.07 -12.95
C HIS A 181 -13.45 -22.50 -11.69
N ARG A 182 -13.07 -23.05 -10.52
CA ARG A 182 -13.39 -22.47 -9.22
C ARG A 182 -12.19 -21.66 -8.74
N HIS A 183 -12.42 -20.41 -8.35
CA HIS A 183 -11.38 -19.53 -7.84
C HIS A 183 -11.70 -19.13 -6.40
N CYS A 184 -10.79 -19.39 -5.45
CA CYS A 184 -11.03 -19.08 -4.05
C CYS A 184 -9.75 -18.70 -3.29
N TRP A 185 -9.93 -18.05 -2.15
CA TRP A 185 -8.88 -17.61 -1.23
C TRP A 185 -8.71 -18.52 -0.01
N GLY A 186 -9.52 -19.58 0.08
CA GLY A 186 -9.69 -20.43 1.25
C GLY A 186 -10.92 -21.34 1.14
N GLU A 187 -11.18 -22.11 2.20
CA GLU A 187 -12.32 -23.02 2.30
C GLU A 187 -13.66 -22.28 2.53
N GLY A 188 -14.71 -22.84 1.94
CA GLY A 188 -16.09 -22.42 2.16
C GLY A 188 -16.65 -21.39 1.15
N PRO A 189 -17.98 -21.16 1.19
CA PRO A 189 -18.70 -20.40 0.17
C PRO A 189 -18.38 -18.90 0.15
N ASN A 190 -17.80 -18.36 1.23
CA ASN A 190 -17.49 -16.93 1.36
C ASN A 190 -16.06 -16.57 0.91
N MET A 191 -15.29 -17.55 0.42
CA MET A 191 -13.89 -17.37 0.01
C MET A 191 -13.72 -17.23 -1.50
N CYS A 192 -14.80 -17.15 -2.28
CA CYS A 192 -14.71 -17.07 -3.73
C CYS A 192 -14.03 -15.77 -4.21
N GLN A 193 -13.12 -15.89 -5.17
CA GLN A 193 -12.52 -14.74 -5.84
C GLN A 193 -13.55 -14.09 -6.78
N LYS A 194 -13.68 -12.77 -6.70
CA LYS A 194 -14.49 -11.99 -7.64
C LYS A 194 -13.64 -11.63 -8.85
N LEU A 195 -14.00 -12.18 -10.02
CA LEU A 195 -13.35 -11.84 -11.28
C LEU A 195 -13.98 -10.58 -11.89
N SER A 196 -13.15 -9.71 -12.45
CA SER A 196 -13.56 -8.41 -12.97
C SER A 196 -12.77 -7.93 -14.18
N TYR A 197 -11.91 -8.78 -14.75
CA TYR A 197 -11.01 -8.43 -15.85
C TYR A 197 -10.86 -9.57 -16.88
N GLY A 198 -10.56 -9.19 -18.13
CA GLY A 198 -10.28 -10.14 -19.20
C GLY A 198 -11.54 -10.85 -19.68
N VAL A 199 -11.47 -12.18 -19.83
CA VAL A 199 -12.50 -13.00 -20.50
C VAL A 199 -13.88 -12.97 -19.85
N VAL A 200 -13.97 -12.58 -18.56
CA VAL A 200 -15.26 -12.44 -17.86
C VAL A 200 -16.01 -11.16 -18.25
N CYS A 201 -15.32 -10.22 -18.88
CA CYS A 201 -15.87 -8.95 -19.33
C CYS A 201 -16.25 -8.99 -20.80
N HIS A 202 -17.22 -8.15 -21.17
CA HIS A 202 -17.56 -7.93 -22.56
C HIS A 202 -16.46 -7.10 -23.27
N ASP A 203 -16.22 -7.36 -24.56
CA ASP A 203 -15.20 -6.63 -25.36
C ASP A 203 -15.41 -5.11 -25.37
N ASN A 204 -16.67 -4.66 -25.35
CA ASN A 204 -17.04 -3.23 -25.25
C ASN A 204 -16.49 -2.52 -24.01
N CYS A 205 -16.06 -3.24 -22.97
CA CYS A 205 -15.39 -2.63 -21.83
C CYS A 205 -13.99 -2.11 -22.19
N GLY A 206 -13.44 -2.45 -23.37
CA GLY A 206 -12.19 -1.89 -23.87
C GLY A 206 -10.99 -2.23 -23.00
N GLY A 207 -11.00 -3.42 -22.39
CA GLY A 207 -9.98 -3.83 -21.41
C GLY A 207 -10.10 -3.15 -20.04
N ASN A 208 -11.21 -2.44 -19.77
CA ASN A 208 -11.54 -1.97 -18.42
C ASN A 208 -12.16 -3.09 -17.57
N ARG A 209 -12.29 -2.83 -16.27
CA ARG A 209 -12.99 -3.69 -15.32
C ARG A 209 -14.48 -3.82 -15.63
N CYS A 210 -15.10 -4.91 -15.19
CA CYS A 210 -16.53 -5.15 -15.31
C CYS A 210 -17.16 -5.73 -14.03
N TYR A 211 -18.48 -5.72 -14.00
CA TYR A 211 -19.31 -6.37 -12.96
C TYR A 211 -20.25 -7.44 -13.55
N GLY A 212 -20.01 -7.82 -14.82
CA GLY A 212 -20.74 -8.85 -15.54
C GLY A 212 -20.32 -8.91 -17.01
N SER A 213 -20.87 -9.88 -17.75
CA SER A 213 -20.47 -10.21 -19.13
C SER A 213 -21.27 -9.48 -20.21
N LEU A 214 -22.27 -8.68 -19.85
CA LEU A 214 -23.09 -7.95 -20.81
C LEU A 214 -22.41 -6.63 -21.25
N PRO A 215 -22.69 -6.12 -22.47
CA PRO A 215 -22.05 -4.92 -23.01
C PRO A 215 -22.15 -3.65 -22.15
N TYR A 216 -23.17 -3.55 -21.29
CA TYR A 216 -23.42 -2.42 -20.40
C TYR A 216 -22.95 -2.66 -18.95
N GLN A 217 -22.35 -3.82 -18.68
CA GLN A 217 -21.85 -4.21 -17.34
C GLN A 217 -20.36 -3.87 -17.16
N CYS A 218 -19.91 -2.80 -17.81
CA CYS A 218 -18.57 -2.27 -17.63
C CYS A 218 -18.52 -1.31 -16.43
N CYS A 219 -17.41 -1.31 -15.72
CA CYS A 219 -17.16 -0.35 -14.66
C CYS A 219 -16.83 1.04 -15.23
N HIS A 220 -16.95 2.05 -14.37
CA HIS A 220 -16.43 3.38 -14.68
C HIS A 220 -14.91 3.33 -14.92
N GLN A 221 -14.39 4.19 -15.79
CA GLN A 221 -12.96 4.22 -16.16
C GLN A 221 -12.01 4.56 -15.00
N GLU A 222 -12.54 5.20 -13.96
CA GLU A 222 -11.80 5.55 -12.73
C GLU A 222 -11.83 4.44 -11.67
N CYS A 223 -12.53 3.32 -11.93
CA CYS A 223 -12.52 2.18 -11.04
C CYS A 223 -11.22 1.37 -11.19
N ALA A 224 -10.78 0.80 -10.07
CA ALA A 224 -9.74 -0.22 -9.99
C ALA A 224 -10.34 -1.48 -9.35
N GLY A 225 -9.97 -2.65 -9.88
CA GLY A 225 -10.33 -3.96 -9.33
C GLY A 225 -11.78 -4.39 -9.49
N GLY A 226 -12.66 -3.60 -10.11
CA GLY A 226 -14.07 -3.93 -10.28
C GLY A 226 -15.03 -2.92 -9.66
N CYS A 227 -16.32 -3.25 -9.71
CA CYS A 227 -17.40 -2.39 -9.26
C CYS A 227 -18.68 -3.19 -9.01
N THR A 228 -19.69 -2.56 -8.42
CA THR A 228 -21.07 -3.09 -8.31
C THR A 228 -22.02 -2.51 -9.36
N GLY A 229 -21.55 -1.55 -10.16
CA GLY A 229 -22.35 -0.79 -11.11
C GLY A 229 -21.49 0.13 -11.98
N PRO A 230 -22.10 0.82 -12.96
CA PRO A 230 -21.36 1.56 -13.98
C PRO A 230 -20.87 2.95 -13.50
N LYS A 231 -21.27 3.41 -12.30
CA LYS A 231 -20.94 4.76 -11.84
C LYS A 231 -19.59 4.81 -11.13
N LYS A 232 -18.97 5.99 -11.11
CA LYS A 232 -17.73 6.25 -10.34
C LYS A 232 -17.88 6.03 -8.82
N THR A 233 -19.09 5.98 -8.30
CA THR A 233 -19.41 5.70 -6.90
C THR A 233 -19.49 4.22 -6.57
N ASP A 234 -19.57 3.37 -7.60
CA ASP A 234 -19.83 1.94 -7.46
C ASP A 234 -18.53 1.12 -7.50
N CYS A 235 -17.37 1.78 -7.59
CA CYS A 235 -16.07 1.15 -7.68
C CYS A 235 -15.68 0.44 -6.37
N PHE A 236 -15.00 -0.70 -6.45
CA PHE A 236 -14.38 -1.32 -5.28
C PHE A 236 -13.22 -0.47 -4.74
N ALA A 237 -12.35 0.00 -5.64
CA ALA A 237 -11.29 0.95 -5.35
C ALA A 237 -11.16 2.00 -6.47
N CYS A 238 -10.49 3.11 -6.19
CA CYS A 238 -10.24 4.17 -7.18
C CYS A 238 -8.86 4.03 -7.80
N LYS A 239 -8.81 4.13 -9.13
CA LYS A 239 -7.55 4.06 -9.90
C LYS A 239 -6.63 5.22 -9.53
N ALA A 240 -7.13 6.45 -9.60
CA ALA A 240 -6.39 7.66 -9.25
C ALA A 240 -6.73 8.15 -7.84
N PHE A 241 -7.87 8.85 -7.66
CA PHE A 241 -8.25 9.45 -6.40
C PHE A 241 -9.65 9.08 -5.96
N LYS A 242 -9.84 8.93 -4.65
CA LYS A 242 -11.14 8.80 -4.01
C LYS A 242 -11.57 10.15 -3.45
N ASP A 243 -12.73 10.61 -3.90
CA ASP A 243 -13.43 11.77 -3.37
C ASP A 243 -14.75 11.34 -2.70
N GLU A 244 -15.40 12.26 -1.98
CA GLU A 244 -16.73 12.05 -1.39
C GLU A 244 -17.77 11.66 -2.47
N ASP A 245 -17.63 12.19 -3.69
CA ASP A 245 -18.51 11.92 -4.85
C ASP A 245 -18.08 10.71 -5.70
N GLY A 246 -17.22 9.84 -5.17
CA GLY A 246 -16.69 8.65 -5.86
C GLY A 246 -15.29 8.85 -6.47
N CYS A 247 -14.91 7.97 -7.39
CA CYS A 247 -13.58 7.98 -7.99
C CYS A 247 -13.42 9.07 -9.04
N VAL A 248 -12.31 9.81 -8.97
CA VAL A 248 -12.00 10.93 -9.86
C VAL A 248 -10.54 10.87 -10.32
N SER A 249 -10.29 11.40 -11.52
CA SER A 249 -8.96 11.47 -12.11
C SER A 249 -8.08 12.57 -11.49
N TYR A 250 -8.69 13.62 -10.95
CA TYR A 250 -8.02 14.72 -10.26
C TYR A 250 -8.90 15.24 -9.13
N CYS A 251 -8.28 15.63 -8.01
CA CYS A 251 -9.01 16.33 -6.96
C CYS A 251 -9.45 17.74 -7.43
N PRO A 252 -10.58 18.27 -6.92
CA PRO A 252 -11.04 19.62 -7.18
C PRO A 252 -9.95 20.68 -6.97
N LYS A 253 -9.61 21.41 -8.03
CA LYS A 253 -8.55 22.45 -8.02
C LYS A 253 -8.98 23.66 -7.20
N ASP A 254 -8.01 24.48 -6.81
CA ASP A 254 -8.21 25.73 -6.06
C ASP A 254 -8.82 26.86 -6.89
N VAL A 255 -8.70 26.78 -8.21
CA VAL A 255 -9.20 27.75 -9.18
C VAL A 255 -10.11 27.07 -10.21
N ILE A 256 -11.26 27.69 -10.48
CA ILE A 256 -12.19 27.31 -11.56
C ILE A 256 -12.38 28.47 -12.53
N TYR A 257 -12.56 28.15 -13.81
CA TYR A 257 -12.81 29.14 -14.84
C TYR A 257 -14.30 29.50 -14.90
N ASP A 258 -14.64 30.75 -14.62
CA ASP A 258 -15.98 31.28 -14.79
C ASP A 258 -16.18 31.70 -16.25
N LYS A 259 -17.03 30.97 -16.98
CA LYS A 259 -17.28 31.24 -18.41
C LYS A 259 -18.03 32.54 -18.66
N ASN A 260 -18.84 33.00 -17.69
CA ASN A 260 -19.64 34.22 -17.87
C ASN A 260 -18.77 35.47 -17.69
N LEU A 261 -17.89 35.43 -16.69
CA LEU A 261 -16.95 36.52 -16.42
C LEU A 261 -15.62 36.37 -17.18
N MET A 262 -15.43 35.24 -17.88
CA MET A 262 -14.21 34.84 -18.59
C MET A 262 -12.94 34.96 -17.74
N MET A 263 -13.04 34.65 -16.44
CA MET A 263 -11.96 34.83 -15.47
C MET A 263 -11.85 33.65 -14.52
N ASN A 264 -10.67 33.51 -13.94
CA ASN A 264 -10.40 32.55 -12.89
C ASN A 264 -11.02 33.04 -11.56
N LYS A 265 -11.79 32.18 -10.90
CA LYS A 265 -12.31 32.42 -9.55
C LYS A 265 -11.90 31.30 -8.61
N LYS A 266 -11.87 31.61 -7.32
CA LYS A 266 -11.57 30.62 -6.28
C LYS A 266 -12.66 29.55 -6.25
N ASN A 267 -12.24 28.29 -6.21
CA ASN A 267 -13.15 27.16 -6.06
C ASN A 267 -13.52 26.98 -4.58
N PRO A 268 -14.81 27.10 -4.18
CA PRO A 268 -15.22 26.81 -2.81
C PRO A 268 -15.05 25.32 -2.45
N ASP A 269 -15.07 24.43 -3.46
CA ASP A 269 -15.01 22.98 -3.27
C ASP A 269 -13.58 22.42 -3.42
N VAL A 270 -12.56 23.27 -3.26
CA VAL A 270 -11.15 22.85 -3.37
C VAL A 270 -10.84 21.69 -2.41
N LYS A 271 -10.12 20.71 -2.92
CA LYS A 271 -9.57 19.60 -2.12
C LYS A 271 -8.11 19.38 -2.49
N TYR A 272 -7.34 18.94 -1.51
CA TYR A 272 -5.93 18.64 -1.62
C TYR A 272 -5.71 17.17 -1.89
N THR A 273 -4.71 16.88 -2.70
CA THR A 273 -4.28 15.51 -2.98
C THR A 273 -3.46 14.99 -1.80
N PHE A 274 -3.92 13.91 -1.18
CA PHE A 274 -3.19 13.19 -0.14
C PHE A 274 -3.12 11.70 -0.50
N GLY A 275 -1.98 11.28 -1.07
CA GLY A 275 -1.86 9.94 -1.64
C GLY A 275 -2.90 9.74 -2.74
N SER A 276 -3.82 8.79 -2.55
CA SER A 276 -4.95 8.53 -3.44
C SER A 276 -6.29 9.10 -2.94
N LEU A 277 -6.27 10.04 -1.99
CA LEU A 277 -7.46 10.65 -1.41
C LEU A 277 -7.53 12.14 -1.76
N CYS A 278 -8.75 12.64 -1.93
CA CYS A 278 -9.04 14.08 -1.95
C CYS A 278 -9.50 14.52 -0.56
N VAL A 279 -8.71 15.35 0.11
CA VAL A 279 -8.97 15.82 1.49
C VAL A 279 -9.22 17.31 1.53
N LYS A 280 -10.11 17.78 2.41
CA LYS A 280 -10.41 19.22 2.56
C LYS A 280 -9.25 19.99 3.19
N GLU A 281 -8.50 19.34 4.07
CA GLU A 281 -7.32 19.88 4.74
C GLU A 281 -6.21 18.84 4.74
N CYS A 282 -4.96 19.29 4.61
CA CYS A 282 -3.82 18.39 4.74
C CYS A 282 -3.68 17.94 6.21
N PRO A 283 -3.34 16.66 6.47
CA PRO A 283 -3.04 16.19 7.81
C PRO A 283 -1.97 17.04 8.49
N ASP A 284 -2.05 17.19 9.82
CA ASP A 284 -1.23 18.16 10.57
C ASP A 284 0.29 18.01 10.41
N PHE A 285 0.75 16.80 10.10
CA PHE A 285 2.16 16.45 9.88
C PHE A 285 2.64 16.68 8.43
N LEU A 286 1.78 17.17 7.53
CA LEU A 286 2.14 17.50 6.15
C LEU A 286 2.03 19.01 5.90
N LEU A 287 2.70 19.43 4.83
CA LEU A 287 2.66 20.79 4.31
C LEU A 287 1.66 20.86 3.15
N GLN A 288 1.00 22.01 3.03
CA GLN A 288 0.19 22.33 1.86
C GLN A 288 1.07 23.00 0.79
N ASP A 289 1.17 22.39 -0.38
CA ASP A 289 1.86 22.95 -1.53
C ASP A 289 0.95 22.92 -2.77
N GLY A 290 0.41 24.09 -3.13
CA GLY A 290 -0.63 24.18 -4.15
C GLY A 290 -1.85 23.35 -3.76
N SER A 291 -2.23 22.39 -4.62
CA SER A 291 -3.34 21.45 -4.41
C SER A 291 -2.90 20.07 -3.91
N SER A 292 -1.74 19.98 -3.24
CA SER A 292 -1.15 18.72 -2.77
C SER A 292 -0.66 18.81 -1.32
N CYS A 293 -0.78 17.70 -0.60
CA CYS A 293 -0.20 17.51 0.73
C CYS A 293 1.17 16.83 0.62
N VAL A 294 2.23 17.53 1.01
CA VAL A 294 3.61 17.12 0.77
C VAL A 294 4.42 17.06 2.05
N ARG A 295 5.46 16.22 2.09
CA ARG A 295 6.42 16.18 3.21
C ARG A 295 7.43 17.32 3.15
N GLN A 296 7.74 17.78 1.95
CA GLN A 296 8.68 18.86 1.67
C GLN A 296 8.11 19.72 0.56
N CYS A 297 8.31 21.04 0.66
CA CYS A 297 7.90 21.97 -0.38
C CYS A 297 8.61 21.69 -1.71
N SER A 298 7.91 21.96 -2.80
CA SER A 298 8.49 21.94 -4.15
C SER A 298 9.68 22.89 -4.27
N GLU A 299 10.51 22.64 -5.27
CA GLU A 299 11.68 23.46 -5.55
C GLU A 299 11.32 24.95 -5.68
N GLY A 300 12.17 25.82 -5.13
CA GLY A 300 11.91 27.26 -5.11
C GLY A 300 10.90 27.73 -4.05
N ARG A 301 10.43 26.83 -3.16
CA ARG A 301 9.50 27.15 -2.07
C ARG A 301 10.07 26.71 -0.71
N HIS A 302 9.62 27.36 0.35
CA HIS A 302 9.93 26.98 1.72
C HIS A 302 8.68 26.95 2.59
N SER A 303 8.75 26.20 3.69
CA SER A 303 7.63 26.06 4.62
C SER A 303 7.55 27.29 5.53
N LYS A 304 6.35 27.88 5.60
CA LYS A 304 5.95 28.87 6.60
C LYS A 304 4.53 28.57 7.04
N ASP A 305 4.31 28.34 8.33
CA ASP A 305 2.99 28.05 8.92
C ASP A 305 2.23 26.88 8.26
N ARG A 306 2.95 25.79 7.92
CA ARG A 306 2.45 24.61 7.16
C ARG A 306 2.06 24.88 5.70
N LEU A 307 2.26 26.09 5.19
CA LEU A 307 2.13 26.39 3.78
C LEU A 307 3.50 26.49 3.11
N CYS A 308 3.61 25.92 1.93
CA CYS A 308 4.75 26.13 1.06
C CYS A 308 4.56 27.45 0.32
N ILE A 309 5.48 28.40 0.50
CA ILE A 309 5.46 29.72 -0.14
C ILE A 309 6.71 29.91 -1.00
N PRO A 310 6.64 30.68 -2.11
CA PRO A 310 7.81 30.99 -2.93
C PRO A 310 8.92 31.64 -2.11
N CYS A 311 10.16 31.28 -2.41
CA CYS A 311 11.33 31.95 -1.85
C CYS A 311 11.52 33.32 -2.52
N ASN A 312 11.82 34.35 -1.73
CA ASN A 312 12.26 35.64 -2.25
C ASN A 312 13.79 35.61 -2.40
N GLY A 313 14.26 35.20 -3.58
CA GLY A 313 15.67 34.93 -3.83
C GLY A 313 16.06 33.48 -3.53
N PRO A 314 17.31 33.19 -3.11
CA PRO A 314 17.73 31.82 -2.80
C PRO A 314 16.90 31.25 -1.64
N CYS A 315 16.43 30.01 -1.78
CA CYS A 315 15.62 29.38 -0.76
C CYS A 315 16.41 29.16 0.54
N PRO A 316 15.73 29.25 1.70
CA PRO A 316 16.32 28.89 2.96
C PRO A 316 16.91 27.47 2.94
N LYS A 317 18.24 27.35 2.89
CA LYS A 317 18.93 26.07 3.03
C LYS A 317 18.86 25.65 4.51
N LYS A 318 18.20 24.52 4.77
CA LYS A 318 18.17 23.86 6.08
C LYS A 318 19.36 22.92 6.20
N CYS A 319 20.04 22.95 7.35
CA CYS A 319 21.23 22.15 7.60
C CYS A 319 21.13 21.48 8.97
N ASN A 320 21.61 20.25 9.09
CA ASN A 320 21.58 19.55 10.37
C ASN A 320 22.67 20.12 11.29
N GLY A 321 22.32 20.31 12.55
CA GLY A 321 23.25 20.70 13.60
C GLY A 321 24.22 19.57 13.96
N THR A 322 25.02 19.81 15.00
CA THR A 322 25.97 18.87 15.55
C THR A 322 25.45 18.27 16.86
N ASP A 323 25.16 16.98 16.85
CA ASP A 323 24.73 16.22 18.02
C ASP A 323 25.89 15.43 18.66
N PRO A 324 25.91 15.23 19.99
CA PRO A 324 26.95 14.47 20.67
C PRO A 324 27.22 13.09 20.03
N PRO A 325 28.50 12.72 19.83
CA PRO A 325 29.73 13.40 20.24
C PRO A 325 30.24 14.48 19.27
N HIS A 326 29.54 14.72 18.16
CA HIS A 326 29.97 15.62 17.09
C HIS A 326 29.91 17.09 17.52
N PHE A 327 30.82 17.88 16.95
CA PHE A 327 30.95 19.32 17.14
C PHE A 327 31.47 19.95 15.83
N LEU A 328 31.29 21.25 15.69
CA LEU A 328 31.74 22.01 14.53
C LEU A 328 33.27 22.03 14.48
N ASN A 329 33.88 21.73 13.34
CA ASN A 329 35.33 21.72 13.14
C ASN A 329 35.69 22.07 11.69
N SER A 330 36.99 22.18 11.39
CA SER A 330 37.49 22.55 10.06
C SER A 330 37.04 21.60 8.93
N LYS A 331 36.63 20.36 9.23
CA LYS A 331 36.16 19.39 8.24
C LYS A 331 34.69 19.56 7.86
N ASN A 332 33.83 19.94 8.81
CA ASN A 332 32.38 20.02 8.60
C ASN A 332 31.82 21.45 8.49
N ILE A 333 32.62 22.49 8.75
CA ILE A 333 32.18 23.89 8.67
C ILE A 333 31.64 24.28 7.29
N LYS A 334 32.19 23.68 6.21
CA LYS A 334 31.75 23.93 4.83
C LYS A 334 30.34 23.42 4.55
N ASP A 335 29.88 22.43 5.30
CA ASP A 335 28.52 21.88 5.16
C ASP A 335 27.46 22.93 5.55
N PHE A 336 27.87 23.90 6.39
CA PHE A 336 27.04 25.01 6.86
C PHE A 336 27.02 26.23 5.93
N GLU A 337 27.78 26.21 4.83
CA GLU A 337 27.83 27.34 3.90
C GLU A 337 26.47 27.54 3.21
N GLY A 338 25.97 28.78 3.25
CA GLY A 338 24.66 29.14 2.71
C GLY A 338 23.47 28.65 3.52
N CYS A 339 23.67 28.05 4.70
CA CYS A 339 22.59 27.63 5.58
C CYS A 339 21.89 28.83 6.21
N THR A 340 20.56 28.79 6.22
CA THR A 340 19.69 29.86 6.74
C THR A 340 18.91 29.43 7.98
N SER A 341 18.81 28.12 8.21
CA SER A 341 18.21 27.51 9.39
C SER A 341 18.99 26.24 9.73
N VAL A 342 19.29 26.04 11.00
CA VAL A 342 19.95 24.82 11.50
C VAL A 342 18.93 24.01 12.31
N GLU A 343 18.79 22.72 12.00
CA GLU A 343 17.95 21.78 12.74
C GLU A 343 18.78 21.09 13.82
N GLY A 344 18.40 21.25 15.08
CA GLY A 344 19.22 20.83 16.22
C GLY A 344 20.17 21.93 16.72
N ASN A 345 21.27 21.54 17.37
CA ASN A 345 22.19 22.50 18.01
C ASN A 345 23.47 22.68 17.20
N MET A 346 24.10 23.86 17.23
CA MET A 346 25.50 24.01 16.79
C MET A 346 26.42 24.01 18.02
N ARG A 347 27.15 22.92 18.20
CA ARG A 347 28.12 22.75 19.28
C ARG A 347 29.51 23.19 18.82
N ILE A 348 30.04 24.22 19.48
CA ILE A 348 31.40 24.73 19.28
C ILE A 348 32.16 24.47 20.57
N LEU A 349 33.25 23.71 20.50
CA LEU A 349 34.08 23.32 21.64
C LEU A 349 35.48 23.95 21.51
N SER A 350 36.28 23.90 22.57
CA SER A 350 37.70 24.31 22.48
C SER A 350 38.45 23.54 21.38
N SER A 351 38.16 22.25 21.21
CA SER A 351 38.71 21.41 20.14
C SER A 351 38.26 21.80 18.72
N SER A 352 37.25 22.67 18.56
CA SER A 352 36.84 23.19 17.24
C SER A 352 37.91 24.08 16.59
N PHE A 353 38.78 24.66 17.42
CA PHE A 353 39.80 25.63 17.03
C PHE A 353 41.22 25.03 16.98
N ASN A 354 41.36 23.75 17.32
CA ASN A 354 42.58 22.96 17.11
C ASN A 354 42.53 22.29 15.73
#